data_AF-A0A532CWE0-F1
#
_entry.id   AF-A0A532CWE0-F1
#
_cell.length_a   1.000
_cell.length_b   1.000
_cell.length_c   1.000
_cell.angle_alpha   90.00
_cell.angle_beta   90.00
_cell.angle_gamma   90.00
#
_symmetry.space_group_name_H-M   'P 1'
#
loop_
_entity.id
_entity.type
_entity.pdbx_description
1 polymer ?
#
loop_
_entity_poly.entity_id
_entity_poly.type
_entity_poly.pdbx_seq_one_letter_code
_entity_poly.pdbx_strand_id
1 'polypeptide(L)'
;MPSDRSRYNLRSSRFPSIPKKLLPISGTTQSPKSGPSNPETALRTPLHLPVVTSDTIKVTLPVPPSINHQYATVNGRRLLSSAGRTYKTYVGQCVWLALAQSPVKSSLHNRLRSEPLALSIRFFFASALRRDLDGGLKIAQDAVCEGLGLNDNRIIETHLYKHVDKADPRIEVSLSFIAPPSHSG
;
A
#
# COMPACT_ATOMS: atom_id res chain seq x y z
N MET A 1 26.55 -18.98 -28.17
CA MET A 1 26.62 -19.72 -26.90
C MET A 1 27.98 -19.41 -26.28
N PRO A 2 28.06 -19.04 -24.99
CA PRO A 2 27.24 -19.57 -23.90
C PRO A 2 26.26 -18.57 -23.28
N SER A 3 25.25 -19.16 -22.66
CA SER A 3 24.10 -18.61 -21.98
C SER A 3 24.41 -18.34 -20.50
N ASP A 4 24.22 -17.12 -20.03
CA ASP A 4 24.21 -16.81 -18.61
C ASP A 4 22.78 -16.87 -18.05
N ARG A 5 22.43 -18.05 -17.51
CA ARG A 5 21.16 -18.25 -16.77
C ARG A 5 21.36 -17.75 -15.35
N SER A 6 21.07 -16.47 -15.11
CA SER A 6 20.89 -15.95 -13.76
C SER A 6 19.65 -16.59 -13.12
N ARG A 7 19.90 -17.51 -12.19
CA ARG A 7 18.90 -18.18 -11.35
C ARG A 7 18.40 -17.19 -10.30
N TYR A 8 17.29 -16.52 -10.56
CA TYR A 8 16.59 -15.81 -9.49
C TYR A 8 15.79 -16.82 -8.66
N ASN A 9 16.29 -17.05 -7.44
CA ASN A 9 15.59 -17.80 -6.40
C ASN A 9 14.25 -17.13 -6.09
N LEU A 10 13.14 -17.68 -6.58
CA LEU A 10 11.81 -17.41 -6.03
C LEU A 10 11.78 -17.94 -4.59
N ARG A 11 12.02 -17.08 -3.61
CA ARG A 11 11.63 -17.38 -2.23
C ARG A 11 10.11 -17.42 -2.17
N SER A 12 9.57 -18.63 -2.08
CA SER A 12 8.19 -18.91 -1.68
C SER A 12 7.89 -18.18 -0.36
N SER A 13 7.15 -17.08 -0.43
CA SER A 13 6.61 -16.42 0.75
C SER A 13 5.41 -17.23 1.25
N ARG A 14 5.70 -18.20 2.12
CA ARG A 14 4.68 -18.82 2.97
C ARG A 14 4.15 -17.75 3.93
N PHE A 15 2.84 -17.53 3.92
CA PHE A 15 2.14 -16.78 4.94
C PHE A 15 2.46 -17.35 6.34
N PRO A 16 2.80 -16.53 7.35
CA PRO A 16 3.07 -17.06 8.68
C PRO A 16 1.77 -17.53 9.36
N SER A 17 1.79 -18.77 9.85
CA SER A 17 0.73 -19.40 10.64
C SER A 17 0.77 -18.91 12.10
N ILE A 18 -0.40 -18.76 12.71
CA ILE A 18 -0.63 -18.27 14.08
C ILE A 18 -0.11 -19.29 15.12
N PRO A 19 0.73 -18.92 16.10
CA PRO A 19 1.08 -19.83 17.19
C PRO A 19 -0.01 -19.88 18.28
N LYS A 20 -0.49 -21.10 18.56
CA LYS A 20 -1.28 -21.44 19.76
C LYS A 20 -0.34 -21.74 20.92
N LYS A 21 -0.38 -20.95 22.00
CA LYS A 21 -0.12 -21.41 23.38
C LYS A 21 -0.59 -20.37 24.41
N LEU A 22 -1.72 -20.67 25.05
CA LEU A 22 -2.09 -20.15 26.38
C LEU A 22 -1.33 -20.97 27.43
N LEU A 23 -0.73 -20.34 28.43
CA LEU A 23 -0.58 -20.83 29.82
C LEU A 23 -0.28 -19.64 30.77
N PRO A 24 -0.52 -19.77 32.09
CA PRO A 24 -1.24 -18.76 32.90
C PRO A 24 -0.38 -17.80 33.73
N ILE A 25 -1.06 -16.76 34.19
CA ILE A 25 -0.60 -15.59 34.95
C ILE A 25 -0.36 -15.96 36.42
N SER A 26 0.78 -15.54 36.99
CA SER A 26 0.96 -15.36 38.44
C SER A 26 1.34 -13.91 38.68
N GLY A 27 0.58 -13.25 39.56
CA GLY A 27 0.50 -11.81 39.66
C GLY A 27 1.62 -11.14 40.48
N THR A 28 1.72 -9.83 40.30
CA THR A 28 2.07 -8.89 41.36
C THR A 28 1.48 -7.53 41.01
N THR A 29 0.78 -6.95 41.98
CA THR A 29 0.01 -5.70 41.96
C THR A 29 0.91 -4.48 41.81
N GLN A 30 0.68 -3.66 40.79
CA GLN A 30 0.99 -2.21 40.79
C GLN A 30 -0.07 -1.44 40.00
N SER A 31 -0.76 -0.52 40.68
CA SER A 31 -1.73 0.41 40.09
C SER A 31 -1.04 1.48 39.24
N PRO A 32 -1.58 1.85 38.07
CA PRO A 32 -1.32 3.16 37.48
C PRO A 32 -2.59 4.00 37.33
N LYS A 33 -2.35 5.30 37.51
CA LYS A 33 -3.28 6.43 37.43
C LYS A 33 -4.04 6.45 36.10
N SER A 34 -5.31 6.83 36.21
CA SER A 34 -6.25 7.12 35.14
C SER A 34 -5.71 8.16 34.14
N GLY A 35 -5.39 7.72 32.93
CA GLY A 35 -5.39 8.55 31.72
C GLY A 35 -6.50 8.04 30.80
N PRO A 36 -7.22 8.89 30.06
CA PRO A 36 -8.29 8.44 29.19
C PRO A 36 -7.70 7.58 28.06
N SER A 37 -7.91 6.28 28.17
CA SER A 37 -7.84 5.34 27.06
C SER A 37 -8.87 5.80 26.02
N ASN A 38 -8.44 6.23 24.84
CA ASN A 38 -9.33 6.33 23.68
C ASN A 38 -9.48 4.92 23.10
N PRO A 39 -10.62 4.22 23.26
CA PRO A 39 -10.89 2.98 22.58
C PRO A 39 -11.78 3.32 21.38
N GLU A 40 -11.26 4.09 20.42
CA GLU A 40 -12.07 4.45 19.26
C GLU A 40 -11.21 4.70 18.02
N THR A 41 -10.35 3.72 17.72
CA THR A 41 -10.07 3.41 16.31
C THR A 41 -11.23 2.55 15.81
N ALA A 42 -12.43 3.15 15.78
CA ALA A 42 -13.56 2.56 15.10
C ALA A 42 -13.13 2.40 13.63
N LEU A 43 -13.04 1.15 13.18
CA LEU A 43 -12.93 0.78 11.79
C LEU A 43 -14.16 1.37 11.08
N ARG A 44 -14.02 2.61 10.58
CA ARG A 44 -15.05 3.26 9.78
C ARG A 44 -15.26 2.41 8.55
N THR A 45 -16.51 2.07 8.28
CA THR A 45 -16.95 1.51 7.00
C THR A 45 -16.30 2.33 5.87
N PRO A 46 -15.60 1.71 4.91
CA PRO A 46 -14.96 2.47 3.85
C PRO A 46 -16.04 3.23 3.09
N LEU A 47 -16.02 4.57 3.17
CA LEU A 47 -16.90 5.46 2.40
C LEU A 47 -16.71 5.26 0.89
N HIS A 48 -15.59 4.64 0.50
CA HIS A 48 -15.21 4.39 -0.86
C HIS A 48 -14.93 2.90 -1.06
N LEU A 49 -15.86 2.21 -1.72
CA LEU A 49 -15.66 0.84 -2.17
C LEU A 49 -14.55 0.80 -3.24
N PRO A 50 -13.71 -0.25 -3.24
CA PRO A 50 -12.77 -0.43 -4.32
C PRO A 50 -13.51 -0.64 -5.64
N VAL A 51 -12.99 -0.04 -6.72
CA VAL A 51 -13.50 -0.25 -8.07
C VAL A 51 -12.48 -1.06 -8.84
N VAL A 52 -12.88 -2.23 -9.34
CA VAL A 52 -12.02 -3.12 -10.10
C VAL A 52 -12.71 -3.45 -11.42
N THR A 53 -12.12 -3.00 -12.52
CA THR A 53 -12.54 -3.35 -13.88
C THR A 53 -11.46 -4.22 -14.52
N SER A 54 -11.64 -4.63 -15.78
CA SER A 54 -10.59 -5.32 -16.56
C SER A 54 -9.33 -4.48 -16.81
N ASP A 55 -9.39 -3.21 -16.41
CA ASP A 55 -8.67 -2.09 -17.01
C ASP A 55 -8.03 -1.21 -15.93
N THR A 56 -8.65 -1.16 -14.75
CA THR A 56 -8.15 -0.37 -13.64
C THR A 56 -8.52 -1.00 -12.30
N ILE A 57 -7.67 -0.75 -11.31
CA ILE A 57 -7.99 -0.90 -9.90
C ILE A 57 -7.94 0.47 -9.22
N LYS A 58 -9.00 0.79 -8.49
CA LYS A 58 -9.09 1.96 -7.62
C LYS A 58 -9.30 1.53 -6.18
N VAL A 59 -8.45 2.02 -5.29
CA VAL A 59 -8.50 1.73 -3.86
C VAL A 59 -8.32 3.01 -3.06
N THR A 60 -9.03 3.10 -1.94
CA THR A 60 -8.84 4.16 -0.94
C THR A 60 -7.98 3.62 0.18
N LEU A 61 -6.91 4.33 0.51
CA LEU A 61 -5.88 3.90 1.46
C LEU A 61 -5.60 5.03 2.47
N PRO A 62 -5.04 4.73 3.65
CA PRO A 62 -4.63 5.75 4.59
C PRO A 62 -3.53 6.64 4.02
N VAL A 63 -3.41 7.86 4.53
CA VAL A 63 -2.27 8.73 4.23
C VAL A 63 -0.97 8.03 4.66
N PRO A 64 0.06 7.95 3.80
CA PRO A 64 1.34 7.35 4.17
C PRO A 64 2.00 8.01 5.39
N PRO A 65 2.82 7.28 6.17
CA PRO A 65 3.69 7.90 7.18
C PRO A 65 4.63 8.93 6.53
N SER A 66 5.12 9.92 7.28
CA SER A 66 6.01 10.93 6.68
C SER A 66 7.37 10.34 6.37
N ILE A 67 8.16 10.97 5.48
CA ILE A 67 9.50 10.48 5.12
C ILE A 67 10.32 10.15 6.38
N ASN A 68 10.28 11.03 7.38
CA ASN A 68 10.99 10.87 8.66
C ASN A 68 10.52 9.66 9.47
N HIS A 69 9.30 9.18 9.24
CA HIS A 69 8.72 8.01 9.87
C HIS A 69 8.71 6.78 8.96
N GLN A 70 9.12 6.87 7.70
CA GLN A 70 9.13 5.72 6.78
C GLN A 70 10.35 4.84 6.96
N TYR A 71 11.49 5.41 7.32
CA TYR A 71 12.77 4.71 7.40
C TYR A 71 13.43 4.95 8.75
N ALA A 72 14.17 3.95 9.21
CA ALA A 72 15.04 4.05 10.38
C ALA A 72 16.47 3.68 9.96
N THR A 73 17.46 4.29 10.61
CA THR A 73 18.86 3.93 10.42
C THR A 73 19.26 2.94 11.51
N VAL A 74 19.69 1.74 11.12
CA VAL A 74 20.17 0.69 12.02
C VAL A 74 21.53 0.24 11.51
N ASN A 75 22.56 0.31 12.36
CA ASN A 75 23.95 -0.05 12.00
C ASN A 75 24.43 0.64 10.70
N GLY A 76 24.12 1.92 10.54
CA GLY A 76 24.48 2.71 9.34
C GLY A 76 23.68 2.39 8.08
N ARG A 77 22.68 1.50 8.13
CA ARG A 77 21.82 1.14 6.99
C ARG A 77 20.42 1.71 7.16
N ARG A 78 19.85 2.28 6.09
CA ARG A 78 18.43 2.66 6.06
C ARG A 78 17.58 1.43 5.82
N LEU A 79 16.67 1.17 6.74
CA LEU A 79 15.67 0.10 6.67
C LEU A 79 14.28 0.71 6.79
N LEU A 80 13.27 0.01 6.26
CA LEU A 80 11.89 0.40 6.47
C LEU A 80 11.58 0.40 7.97
N SER A 81 10.97 1.46 8.47
CA SER A 81 10.58 1.57 9.88
C SER A 81 9.43 0.61 10.21
N SER A 82 9.07 0.51 11.50
CA SER A 82 7.83 -0.18 11.91
C SER A 82 6.60 0.44 11.25
N ALA A 83 6.48 1.78 11.27
CA ALA A 83 5.36 2.49 10.65
C ALA A 83 5.29 2.24 9.14
N GLY A 84 6.44 2.22 8.45
CA GLY A 84 6.51 1.88 7.03
C GLY A 84 6.07 0.44 6.75
N ARG A 85 6.53 -0.53 7.55
CA ARG A 85 6.10 -1.94 7.42
C ARG A 85 4.60 -2.12 7.67
N THR A 86 4.07 -1.49 8.71
CA THR A 86 2.64 -1.52 9.03
C THR A 86 1.83 -0.95 7.88
N TYR A 87 2.26 0.19 7.34
CA TYR A 87 1.62 0.81 6.17
C TYR A 87 1.60 -0.13 4.96
N LYS A 88 2.75 -0.71 4.57
CA LYS A 88 2.83 -1.65 3.44
C LYS A 88 1.94 -2.88 3.64
N THR A 89 1.94 -3.44 4.85
CA THR A 89 1.09 -4.60 5.20
C THR A 89 -0.39 -4.27 5.05
N TYR A 90 -0.82 -3.12 5.58
CA TYR A 90 -2.21 -2.68 5.49
C TYR A 90 -2.66 -2.45 4.05
N VAL A 91 -1.84 -1.74 3.26
CA VAL A 91 -2.13 -1.51 1.83
C VAL A 91 -2.23 -2.83 1.08
N GLY A 92 -1.30 -3.76 1.31
CA GLY A 92 -1.35 -5.10 0.71
C GLY A 92 -2.65 -5.84 1.01
N GLN A 93 -3.15 -5.75 2.26
CA GLN A 93 -4.45 -6.33 2.63
C GLN A 93 -5.62 -5.66 1.90
N CYS A 94 -5.65 -4.33 1.81
CA CYS A 94 -6.70 -3.60 1.09
C CYS A 94 -6.73 -3.97 -0.40
N VAL A 95 -5.57 -4.02 -1.04
CA VAL A 95 -5.43 -4.41 -2.45
C VAL A 95 -5.86 -5.86 -2.67
N TRP A 96 -5.43 -6.77 -1.81
CA TRP A 96 -5.82 -8.17 -1.89
C TRP A 96 -7.34 -8.35 -1.74
N LEU A 97 -7.95 -7.68 -0.76
CA LEU A 97 -9.41 -7.70 -0.56
C LEU A 97 -10.16 -7.16 -1.78
N ALA A 98 -9.70 -6.03 -2.36
CA ALA A 98 -10.30 -5.46 -3.56
C ALA A 98 -10.26 -6.44 -4.75
N LEU A 99 -9.14 -7.14 -4.95
CA LEU A 99 -9.02 -8.14 -6.00
C LEU A 99 -9.82 -9.42 -5.72
N ALA A 100 -9.83 -9.89 -4.47
CA ALA A 100 -10.51 -11.12 -4.10
C ALA A 100 -12.02 -11.06 -4.35
N GLN A 101 -12.60 -9.87 -4.23
CA GLN A 101 -14.02 -9.60 -4.45
C GLN A 101 -14.37 -9.35 -5.93
N SER A 102 -13.39 -9.25 -6.83
CA SER A 102 -13.61 -8.90 -8.23
C SER A 102 -13.68 -10.13 -9.15
N PRO A 103 -14.74 -10.27 -9.97
CA PRO A 103 -14.83 -11.34 -10.96
C PRO A 103 -13.82 -11.17 -12.11
N VAL A 104 -13.32 -9.95 -12.35
CA VAL A 104 -12.39 -9.62 -13.44
C VAL A 104 -10.92 -9.60 -12.98
N LYS A 105 -10.63 -10.11 -11.77
CA LYS A 105 -9.28 -10.07 -11.19
C LYS A 105 -8.21 -10.70 -12.11
N SER A 106 -8.52 -11.81 -12.77
CA SER A 106 -7.55 -12.55 -13.58
C SER A 106 -7.18 -11.78 -14.86
N SER A 107 -8.17 -11.22 -15.56
CA SER A 107 -7.94 -10.43 -16.78
C SER A 107 -7.20 -9.14 -16.45
N LEU A 108 -7.62 -8.44 -15.38
CA LEU A 108 -6.91 -7.26 -14.90
C LEU A 108 -5.45 -7.58 -14.55
N HIS A 109 -5.21 -8.63 -13.76
CA HIS A 109 -3.87 -8.97 -13.28
C HIS A 109 -2.91 -9.31 -14.41
N ASN A 110 -3.39 -10.03 -15.44
CA ASN A 110 -2.60 -10.33 -16.63
C ASN A 110 -2.19 -9.05 -17.36
N ARG A 111 -3.13 -8.12 -17.58
CA ARG A 111 -2.85 -6.84 -18.25
C ARG A 111 -1.91 -5.96 -17.45
N LEU A 112 -2.12 -5.84 -16.13
CA LEU A 112 -1.23 -5.07 -15.26
C LEU A 112 0.22 -5.60 -15.29
N ARG A 113 0.40 -6.88 -15.61
CA ARG A 113 1.72 -7.52 -15.73
C ARG A 113 2.34 -7.45 -17.12
N SER A 114 1.59 -7.16 -18.17
CA SER A 114 2.11 -7.12 -19.54
C SER A 114 2.29 -5.68 -20.05
N GLU A 115 1.39 -4.78 -19.68
CA GLU A 115 1.28 -3.44 -20.28
C GLU A 115 2.03 -2.35 -19.50
N PRO A 116 2.35 -1.20 -20.15
CA PRO A 116 2.71 0.03 -19.46
C PRO A 116 1.55 0.57 -18.62
N LEU A 117 1.87 1.16 -17.46
CA LEU A 117 0.91 1.55 -16.46
C LEU A 117 0.95 3.06 -16.16
N ALA A 118 -0.22 3.60 -15.87
CA ALA A 118 -0.38 4.91 -15.24
C ALA A 118 -0.77 4.73 -13.76
N LEU A 119 -0.04 5.41 -12.88
CA LEU A 119 -0.36 5.52 -11.47
C LEU A 119 -0.93 6.91 -11.19
N SER A 120 -2.13 6.97 -10.62
CA SER A 120 -2.72 8.21 -10.12
C SER A 120 -2.90 8.14 -8.61
N ILE A 121 -2.41 9.14 -7.89
CA ILE A 121 -2.63 9.29 -6.45
C ILE A 121 -3.19 10.66 -6.15
N ARG A 122 -4.39 10.71 -5.57
CA ARG A 122 -4.96 11.92 -4.97
C ARG A 122 -4.73 11.87 -3.48
N PHE A 123 -4.00 12.83 -2.95
CA PHE A 123 -3.78 12.98 -1.52
C PHE A 123 -4.81 13.92 -0.94
N PHE A 124 -5.53 13.46 0.09
CA PHE A 124 -6.43 14.27 0.89
C PHE A 124 -5.80 14.43 2.27
N PHE A 125 -5.10 15.54 2.49
CA PHE A 125 -4.42 15.78 3.77
C PHE A 125 -5.32 16.50 4.76
N ALA A 126 -5.04 16.32 6.05
CA ALA A 126 -5.70 17.09 7.10
C ALA A 126 -5.36 18.60 7.06
N SER A 127 -4.24 18.99 6.44
CA SER A 127 -3.88 20.39 6.20
C SER A 127 -3.00 20.57 4.95
N ALA A 128 -3.06 21.74 4.33
CA ALA A 128 -2.37 22.02 3.08
C ALA A 128 -0.84 22.12 3.21
N LEU A 129 -0.31 22.61 4.34
CA LEU A 129 1.07 23.10 4.43
C LEU A 129 2.07 22.08 4.99
N ARG A 130 1.61 20.96 5.56
CA ARG A 130 2.48 20.11 6.37
C ARG A 130 3.21 19.01 5.60
N ARG A 131 2.79 18.70 4.37
CA ARG A 131 3.25 17.50 3.65
C ARG A 131 3.38 17.73 2.15
N ASP A 132 4.46 17.20 1.62
CA ASP A 132 4.72 17.14 0.20
C ASP A 132 4.14 15.84 -0.40
N LEU A 133 3.87 15.87 -1.71
CA LEU A 133 3.26 14.74 -2.43
C LEU A 133 4.26 13.59 -2.62
N ASP A 134 5.49 13.94 -2.99
CA ASP A 134 6.61 13.01 -3.19
C ASP A 134 6.95 12.24 -1.91
N GLY A 135 6.79 12.88 -0.75
CA GLY A 135 7.03 12.24 0.54
C GLY A 135 6.10 11.08 0.86
N GLY A 136 4.95 10.94 0.21
CA GLY A 136 4.09 9.76 0.31
C GLY A 136 4.13 8.84 -0.92
N LEU A 137 4.59 9.35 -2.07
CA LEU A 137 4.54 8.66 -3.36
C LEU A 137 5.24 7.29 -3.32
N LYS A 138 6.54 7.27 -2.99
CA LYS A 138 7.36 6.05 -3.18
C LYS A 138 6.84 4.88 -2.34
N ILE A 139 6.53 5.10 -1.07
CA ILE A 139 6.03 4.02 -0.21
C ILE A 139 4.62 3.55 -0.61
N ALA A 140 3.76 4.45 -1.11
CA ALA A 140 2.43 4.07 -1.61
C ALA A 140 2.55 3.23 -2.89
N GLN A 141 3.37 3.66 -3.84
CA GLN A 141 3.68 2.92 -5.06
C GLN A 141 4.25 1.52 -4.71
N ASP A 142 5.27 1.45 -3.86
CA ASP A 142 5.88 0.18 -3.46
C ASP A 142 4.86 -0.75 -2.79
N ALA A 143 4.00 -0.21 -1.92
CA ALA A 143 2.99 -1.00 -1.22
C ALA A 143 1.91 -1.55 -2.17
N VAL A 144 1.44 -0.73 -3.12
CA VAL A 144 0.43 -1.15 -4.10
C VAL A 144 1.03 -2.16 -5.09
N CYS A 145 2.22 -1.90 -5.63
CA CYS A 145 2.91 -2.81 -6.53
C CYS A 145 3.23 -4.15 -5.85
N GLU A 146 3.71 -4.13 -4.60
CA GLU A 146 3.96 -5.35 -3.83
C GLU A 146 2.67 -6.13 -3.57
N GLY A 147 1.59 -5.45 -3.17
CA GLY A 147 0.28 -6.06 -2.95
C GLY A 147 -0.32 -6.70 -4.22
N LEU A 148 -0.01 -6.15 -5.40
CA LEU A 148 -0.42 -6.69 -6.69
C LEU A 148 0.59 -7.71 -7.28
N GLY A 149 1.79 -7.85 -6.70
CA GLY A 149 2.87 -8.64 -7.28
C GLY A 149 3.28 -8.12 -8.67
N LEU A 150 3.43 -6.80 -8.78
CA LEU A 150 3.84 -6.08 -9.99
C LEU A 150 5.25 -5.51 -9.86
N ASN A 151 5.92 -5.35 -10.99
CA ASN A 151 7.16 -4.60 -11.11
C ASN A 151 6.81 -3.11 -11.33
N ASP A 152 7.28 -2.23 -10.45
CA ASP A 152 6.99 -0.80 -10.50
C ASP A 152 7.65 -0.09 -11.69
N ASN A 153 8.67 -0.68 -12.32
CA ASN A 153 9.24 -0.21 -13.59
C ASN A 153 8.24 -0.16 -14.76
N ARG A 154 7.07 -0.80 -14.62
CA ARG A 154 6.00 -0.72 -15.62
C ARG A 154 5.21 0.58 -15.54
N ILE A 155 5.32 1.32 -14.45
CA ILE A 155 4.66 2.62 -14.29
C ILE A 155 5.49 3.64 -15.07
N ILE A 156 4.93 4.13 -16.18
CA ILE A 156 5.57 5.12 -17.05
C ILE A 156 4.90 6.50 -16.96
N GLU A 157 3.69 6.57 -16.41
CA GLU A 157 3.00 7.82 -16.10
C GLU A 157 2.63 7.87 -14.62
N THR A 158 2.86 9.02 -13.99
CA THR A 158 2.48 9.26 -12.59
C THR A 158 1.77 10.61 -12.46
N HIS A 159 0.54 10.58 -11.96
CA HIS A 159 -0.29 11.75 -11.72
C HIS A 159 -0.52 11.94 -10.22
N LEU A 160 -0.04 13.05 -9.66
CA LEU A 160 -0.22 13.38 -8.25
C LEU A 160 -1.14 14.59 -8.11
N TYR A 161 -2.10 14.49 -7.19
CA TYR A 161 -3.01 15.57 -6.88
C TYR A 161 -3.01 15.84 -5.38
N LYS A 162 -3.05 17.11 -5.00
CA LYS A 162 -3.09 17.54 -3.61
C LYS A 162 -4.44 18.17 -3.30
N HIS A 163 -5.09 17.66 -2.27
CA HIS A 163 -6.34 18.16 -1.72
C HIS A 163 -6.24 18.22 -0.19
N VAL A 164 -7.18 18.95 0.40
CA VAL A 164 -7.36 18.99 1.86
C VAL A 164 -8.73 18.43 2.18
N ASP A 165 -8.75 17.43 3.05
CA ASP A 165 -9.94 16.92 3.70
C ASP A 165 -9.58 16.65 5.15
N LYS A 166 -9.96 17.57 6.03
CA LYS A 166 -9.65 17.48 7.47
C LYS A 166 -10.48 16.39 8.15
N ALA A 167 -11.67 16.10 7.64
CA ALA A 167 -12.60 15.16 8.25
C ALA A 167 -12.26 13.71 7.87
N ASP A 168 -11.73 13.48 6.66
CA ASP A 168 -11.37 12.15 6.16
C ASP A 168 -10.03 12.12 5.41
N PRO A 169 -8.88 12.20 6.11
CA PRO A 169 -7.57 12.16 5.47
C PRO A 169 -7.26 10.78 4.90
N ARG A 170 -7.00 10.73 3.58
CA ARG A 170 -6.80 9.49 2.83
C ARG A 170 -5.96 9.73 1.58
N ILE A 171 -5.64 8.65 0.88
CA ILE A 171 -5.25 8.71 -0.52
C ILE A 171 -6.23 7.88 -1.35
N GLU A 172 -6.55 8.39 -2.54
CA GLU A 172 -7.27 7.62 -3.56
C GLU A 172 -6.25 7.24 -4.62
N VAL A 173 -6.02 5.93 -4.78
CA VAL A 173 -5.06 5.39 -5.73
C VAL A 173 -5.80 4.73 -6.88
N SER A 174 -5.40 5.05 -8.10
CA SER A 174 -5.83 4.38 -9.32
C SER A 174 -4.60 3.86 -10.06
N LEU A 175 -4.62 2.58 -10.41
CA LEU A 175 -3.65 1.98 -11.32
C LEU A 175 -4.41 1.51 -12.56
N SER A 176 -3.95 1.91 -13.75
CA SER A 176 -4.56 1.55 -15.03
C SER A 176 -3.49 1.26 -16.07
N PHE A 177 -3.84 0.49 -17.10
CA PHE A 177 -3.00 0.40 -18.29
C PHE A 177 -3.04 1.71 -19.08
N ILE A 178 -1.96 2.00 -19.79
CA ILE A 178 -1.92 3.05 -20.81
C ILE A 178 -2.17 2.35 -22.14
N ALA A 179 -3.22 2.77 -22.86
CA ALA A 179 -3.40 2.34 -24.22
C ALA A 179 -2.22 2.90 -25.05
N PRO A 180 -1.59 2.10 -25.94
CA PRO A 180 -0.58 2.64 -26.83
C PRO A 180 -1.16 3.83 -27.60
N PRO A 181 -0.37 4.90 -27.82
CA PRO A 181 -0.85 6.04 -28.57
C PRO A 181 -1.35 5.55 -29.93
N SER A 182 -2.62 5.81 -30.23
CA SER A 182 -3.17 5.57 -31.55
C SER A 182 -2.48 6.52 -32.52
N HIS A 183 -1.47 6.01 -33.24
CA HIS A 183 -0.88 6.73 -34.36
C HIS A 183 -1.94 6.83 -35.46
N SER A 184 -2.59 8.00 -35.56
CA SER A 184 -3.26 8.42 -36.78
C SER A 184 -2.16 8.64 -37.82
N GLY A 185 -2.07 7.74 -38.81
CA GLY A 185 -1.24 7.91 -39.99
C GLY A 185 -1.85 8.88 -40.98
#